data_AF-A0A940LC63-F1
#
_entry.id   AF-A0A940LC63-F1
#
_cell.length_a   1.000
_cell.length_b   1.000
_cell.length_c   1.000
_cell.angle_alpha   90.00
_cell.angle_beta   90.00
_cell.angle_gamma   90.00
#
_symmetry.space_group_name_H-M   'P 1'
#
loop_
_entity.id
_entity.type
_entity.pdbx_description
1 polymer ?
#
loop_
_entity_poly.entity_id
_entity_poly.type
_entity_poly.pdbx_seq_one_letter_code
_entity_poly.pdbx_strand_id
1 'polypeptide(L)'
;VRTSVSDMAWEPRADYWQQLQYTSKELIRFIDQILLTSKKEPVIILQSDHGPWIQDKDPQNVYEARSRILNAYYVPDSIKNVLHSDVTPVNSFRILFSHLFKANYPSLPDKPFLFSELKEDITFKRYNN
;
A
#
# COMPACT_ATOMS: atom_id res chain seq x y z
N VAL A 1 -10.53 -14.91 -36.56
CA VAL A 1 -10.11 -15.20 -35.18
C VAL A 1 -10.65 -14.08 -34.31
N ARG A 2 -11.74 -14.33 -33.56
CA ARG A 2 -12.26 -13.35 -32.58
C ARG A 2 -11.40 -13.51 -31.34
N THR A 3 -10.47 -12.58 -31.12
CA THR A 3 -9.80 -12.44 -29.82
C THR A 3 -10.89 -12.19 -28.78
N SER A 4 -10.95 -13.07 -27.78
CA SER A 4 -11.83 -12.87 -26.64
C SER A 4 -11.39 -11.61 -25.91
N VAL A 5 -12.36 -10.87 -25.40
CA VAL A 5 -12.16 -9.59 -24.70
C VAL A 5 -11.25 -9.73 -23.45
N SER A 6 -10.92 -10.97 -23.05
CA SER A 6 -9.86 -11.31 -22.07
C SER A 6 -8.47 -10.76 -22.42
N ASP A 7 -8.22 -10.43 -23.69
CA ASP A 7 -6.94 -9.86 -24.16
C ASP A 7 -6.89 -8.33 -24.02
N MET A 8 -7.93 -7.71 -23.45
CA MET A 8 -8.06 -6.24 -23.26
C MET A 8 -7.95 -5.79 -21.80
N ALA A 9 -7.50 -6.66 -20.88
CA ALA A 9 -6.92 -6.16 -19.64
C ALA A 9 -5.57 -5.52 -19.99
N TRP A 10 -5.28 -4.33 -19.48
CA TRP A 10 -4.05 -3.56 -19.79
C TRP A 10 -2.74 -4.33 -19.60
N GLU A 11 -2.78 -5.46 -18.88
CA GLU A 11 -1.68 -6.40 -18.72
C GLU A 11 -2.16 -7.83 -18.99
N PRO A 12 -1.64 -8.51 -20.01
CA PRO A 12 -1.83 -9.94 -20.17
C PRO A 12 -1.37 -10.67 -18.89
N ARG A 13 -2.17 -11.63 -18.39
CA ARG A 13 -1.87 -12.34 -17.14
C ARG A 13 -0.44 -12.92 -17.09
N ALA A 14 0.08 -13.38 -18.22
CA ALA A 14 1.42 -13.92 -18.33
C ALA A 14 2.53 -12.86 -18.13
N ASP A 15 2.31 -11.64 -18.62
CA ASP A 15 3.26 -10.54 -18.48
C ASP A 15 3.24 -10.00 -17.04
N TYR A 16 2.05 -9.85 -16.46
CA TYR A 16 1.88 -9.52 -15.04
C TYR A 16 2.61 -10.54 -14.14
N TRP A 17 2.46 -11.83 -14.43
CA TRP A 17 3.10 -12.88 -13.65
C TRP A 17 4.63 -12.80 -13.71
N GLN A 18 5.20 -12.60 -14.90
CA GLN A 18 6.65 -12.47 -15.08
C GLN A 18 7.19 -11.21 -14.39
N GLN A 19 6.48 -10.09 -14.50
CA GLN A 19 6.83 -8.85 -13.81
C GLN A 19 6.80 -9.05 -12.29
N LEU A 20 5.74 -9.68 -11.76
CA LEU A 20 5.60 -9.96 -10.34
C LEU A 20 6.75 -10.82 -9.82
N GLN A 21 7.14 -11.88 -10.54
CA GLN A 21 8.26 -12.74 -10.15
C GLN A 21 9.59 -11.97 -10.13
N TYR A 22 9.86 -11.17 -11.17
CA TYR A 22 11.08 -10.38 -11.25
C TYR A 22 11.15 -9.31 -10.16
N THR A 23 10.10 -8.49 -10.03
CA THR A 23 10.03 -7.42 -9.03
C THR A 23 10.10 -7.99 -7.62
N SER A 24 9.44 -9.11 -7.33
CA SER A 24 9.53 -9.76 -6.01
C SER A 24 10.96 -10.17 -5.68
N LYS A 25 11.69 -10.73 -6.65
CA LYS A 25 13.10 -11.13 -6.46
C LYS A 25 14.00 -9.92 -6.19
N GLU A 26 13.86 -8.85 -6.95
CA GLU A 26 14.67 -7.65 -6.77
C GLU A 26 14.32 -6.91 -5.47
N LEU A 27 13.04 -6.90 -5.09
CA LEU A 27 12.57 -6.35 -3.84
C LEU A 27 13.14 -7.08 -2.62
N ILE A 28 13.14 -8.42 -2.62
CA ILE A 28 13.75 -9.22 -1.54
C ILE A 28 15.22 -8.87 -1.41
N ARG A 29 15.97 -8.85 -2.53
CA ARG A 29 17.40 -8.48 -2.53
C ARG A 29 17.63 -7.07 -1.98
N PHE A 30 16.78 -6.12 -2.34
CA PHE A 30 16.85 -4.75 -1.86
C PHE A 30 16.59 -4.64 -0.36
N ILE A 31 15.55 -5.30 0.13
CA ILE A 31 15.22 -5.35 1.56
C ILE A 31 16.34 -6.02 2.35
N ASP A 32 16.84 -7.16 1.89
CA ASP A 32 17.98 -7.86 2.52
C ASP A 32 19.20 -6.93 2.63
N GLN A 33 19.51 -6.18 1.58
CA GLN A 33 20.62 -5.24 1.59
C GLN A 33 20.41 -4.10 2.61
N ILE A 34 19.19 -3.57 2.73
CA ILE A 34 18.86 -2.58 3.76
C ILE A 34 19.09 -3.17 5.15
N LEU A 35 18.57 -4.37 5.41
CA LEU A 35 18.67 -5.03 6.71
C LEU A 35 20.13 -5.35 7.08
N LEU A 36 20.97 -5.74 6.10
CA LEU A 36 22.38 -6.06 6.32
C LEU A 36 23.26 -4.83 6.56
N THR A 37 22.93 -3.67 5.98
CA THR A 37 23.81 -2.50 5.96
C THR A 37 23.34 -1.33 6.82
N SER A 38 22.09 -1.34 7.28
CA SER A 38 21.57 -0.26 8.09
C SER A 38 22.22 -0.21 9.47
N LYS A 39 22.82 0.94 9.81
CA LYS A 39 23.42 1.19 11.14
C LYS A 39 22.38 1.38 12.25
N LYS A 40 21.13 1.63 11.89
CA LYS A 40 19.98 1.77 12.80
C LYS A 40 18.92 0.77 12.40
N GLU A 41 18.17 0.25 13.36
CA GLU A 41 17.03 -0.62 13.07
C GLU A 41 16.05 0.11 12.12
N PRO A 42 15.84 -0.40 10.89
CA PRO A 42 15.00 0.28 9.91
C PRO A 42 13.52 -0.01 10.16
N VAL A 43 12.68 0.98 9.85
CA VAL A 43 11.25 0.77 9.61
C VAL A 43 11.05 0.70 8.10
N ILE A 44 10.47 -0.40 7.61
CA ILE A 44 10.20 -0.59 6.18
C ILE A 44 8.69 -0.70 5.98
N ILE A 45 8.15 0.12 5.10
CA ILE A 45 6.77 0.03 4.61
C ILE A 45 6.86 -0.39 3.16
N LEU A 46 6.25 -1.52 2.83
CA LEU A 46 6.10 -1.97 1.45
C LEU A 46 4.64 -1.85 1.06
N GLN A 47 4.36 -0.95 0.12
CA GLN A 47 3.00 -0.62 -0.28
C GLN A 47 2.90 -0.52 -1.79
N SER A 48 1.90 -1.18 -2.37
CA SER A 48 1.50 -0.95 -3.76
C SER A 48 0.56 0.26 -3.82
N ASP A 49 0.67 1.06 -4.88
CA ASP A 49 -0.20 2.21 -5.11
C ASP A 49 -1.63 1.79 -5.50
N HIS A 50 -1.77 0.66 -6.18
CA HIS A 50 -3.05 0.09 -6.57
C HIS A 50 -2.98 -1.43 -6.83
N GLY A 51 -4.12 -2.10 -6.65
CA GLY A 51 -4.30 -3.48 -7.08
C GLY A 51 -4.48 -3.61 -8.60
N PRO A 52 -4.64 -4.85 -9.11
CA PRO A 52 -4.75 -5.10 -10.54
C PRO A 52 -6.02 -4.47 -11.12
N TRP A 53 -5.95 -4.13 -12.41
CA TRP A 53 -7.16 -3.86 -13.16
C TRP A 53 -7.87 -5.17 -13.52
N ILE A 54 -9.18 -5.23 -13.31
CA ILE A 54 -10.01 -6.34 -13.76
C ILE A 54 -11.09 -5.82 -14.70
N GLN A 55 -11.50 -6.66 -15.66
CA GLN A 55 -12.67 -6.38 -16.47
C GLN A 55 -13.90 -6.98 -15.80
N ASP A 56 -14.68 -6.12 -15.16
CA ASP A 56 -15.96 -6.47 -14.56
C ASP A 56 -17.03 -5.44 -14.97
N LYS A 57 -18.28 -5.87 -15.03
CA LYS A 57 -19.43 -4.98 -15.29
C LYS A 57 -19.84 -4.20 -14.05
N ASP A 58 -19.55 -4.72 -12.87
CA ASP A 58 -19.80 -4.05 -11.60
C ASP A 58 -18.62 -3.13 -11.24
N PRO A 59 -18.81 -1.79 -11.20
CA PRO A 59 -17.77 -0.85 -10.78
C PRO A 59 -17.24 -1.13 -9.37
N GLN A 60 -18.06 -1.71 -8.49
CA GLN A 60 -17.66 -2.05 -7.13
C GLN A 60 -16.58 -3.15 -7.15
N ASN A 61 -16.71 -4.16 -8.00
CA ASN A 61 -15.71 -5.22 -8.15
C ASN A 61 -14.38 -4.65 -8.67
N VAL A 62 -14.44 -3.72 -9.63
CA VAL A 62 -13.23 -3.03 -10.15
C VAL A 62 -12.58 -2.20 -9.05
N TYR A 63 -13.37 -1.45 -8.28
CA TYR A 63 -12.88 -0.65 -7.16
C TYR A 63 -12.22 -1.52 -6.08
N GLU A 64 -12.84 -2.63 -5.71
CA GLU A 64 -12.28 -3.58 -4.74
C GLU A 64 -10.97 -4.19 -5.24
N ALA A 65 -10.92 -4.63 -6.50
CA ALA A 65 -9.69 -5.16 -7.09
C ALA A 65 -8.57 -4.11 -7.10
N ARG A 66 -8.88 -2.86 -7.45
CA ARG A 66 -7.93 -1.74 -7.45
C ARG A 66 -7.51 -1.29 -6.04
N SER A 67 -8.32 -1.55 -5.02
CA SER A 67 -8.02 -1.18 -3.63
C SER A 67 -7.29 -2.27 -2.84
N ARG A 68 -7.35 -3.53 -3.30
CA ARG A 68 -6.62 -4.66 -2.70
C ARG A 68 -5.14 -4.60 -3.09
N ILE A 69 -4.36 -3.94 -2.25
CA ILE A 69 -2.93 -3.75 -2.45
C ILE A 69 -2.08 -4.65 -1.54
N LEU A 70 -0.82 -4.86 -1.94
CA LEU A 70 0.21 -5.25 -0.98
C LEU A 70 0.41 -4.11 0.01
N ASN A 71 0.28 -4.40 1.30
CA ASN A 71 0.51 -3.47 2.40
C ASN A 71 1.22 -4.22 3.55
N ALA A 72 2.53 -4.08 3.64
CA ALA A 72 3.35 -4.85 4.57
C ALA A 72 4.32 -3.96 5.36
N TYR A 73 4.62 -4.37 6.59
CA TYR A 73 5.36 -3.59 7.55
C TYR A 73 6.48 -4.42 8.18
N TYR A 74 7.68 -3.87 8.18
CA TYR A 74 8.77 -4.28 9.06
C TYR A 74 8.98 -3.16 10.07
N VAL A 75 8.63 -3.41 11.32
CA VAL A 75 8.62 -2.43 12.41
C VAL A 75 9.17 -3.04 13.70
N PRO A 76 9.64 -2.22 14.65
CA PRO A 76 9.98 -2.67 15.99
C PRO A 76 8.84 -3.45 16.66
N ASP A 77 9.19 -4.41 17.51
CA ASP A 77 8.23 -5.27 18.20
C ASP A 77 7.19 -4.48 19.03
N SER A 78 7.58 -3.31 19.54
CA SER A 78 6.68 -2.42 20.29
C SER A 78 5.51 -1.87 19.46
N ILE A 79 5.62 -1.89 18.13
CA ILE A 79 4.59 -1.40 17.20
C ILE A 79 3.83 -2.55 16.55
N LYS A 80 4.43 -3.75 16.44
CA LYS A 80 3.79 -4.92 15.80
C LYS A 80 2.40 -5.23 16.35
N ASN A 81 2.21 -5.13 17.66
CA ASN A 81 0.92 -5.41 18.31
C ASN A 81 -0.15 -4.33 18.05
N VAL A 82 0.24 -3.16 17.56
CA VAL A 82 -0.66 -2.05 17.22
C VAL A 82 -1.07 -2.08 15.76
N LEU A 83 -0.25 -2.69 14.89
CA LEU A 83 -0.60 -2.96 13.50
C LEU A 83 -1.43 -4.26 13.43
N HIS A 84 -2.74 -4.13 13.32
CA HIS A 84 -3.66 -5.25 13.10
C HIS A 84 -3.65 -5.72 11.64
N SER A 85 -4.18 -6.93 11.40
CA SER A 85 -4.19 -7.59 10.08
C SER A 85 -4.91 -6.78 9.01
N ASP A 86 -5.88 -5.96 9.41
CA ASP A 86 -6.79 -5.26 8.50
C ASP A 86 -6.45 -3.76 8.40
N VAL A 87 -5.26 -3.36 8.85
CA VAL A 87 -4.81 -1.97 8.77
C VAL A 87 -4.67 -1.52 7.31
N THR A 88 -5.23 -0.36 7.00
CA THR A 88 -5.14 0.24 5.68
C THR A 88 -4.02 1.28 5.61
N PRO A 89 -3.52 1.61 4.40
CA PRO A 89 -2.58 2.72 4.17
C PRO A 89 -2.96 4.05 4.81
N VAL A 90 -4.26 4.26 5.05
CA VAL A 90 -4.80 5.46 5.71
C VAL A 90 -4.17 5.67 7.08
N ASN A 91 -3.93 4.60 7.83
CA ASN A 91 -3.45 4.67 9.21
C ASN A 91 -1.96 4.38 9.37
N SER A 92 -1.23 3.99 8.31
CA SER A 92 0.19 3.63 8.37
C SER A 92 1.03 4.69 9.07
N PHE A 93 1.05 5.92 8.54
CA PHE A 93 1.83 7.01 9.11
C PHE A 93 1.25 7.53 10.42
N ARG A 94 -0.07 7.46 10.61
CA ARG A 94 -0.72 7.87 11.86
C ARG A 94 -0.24 7.00 13.01
N ILE A 95 -0.27 5.68 12.83
CA ILE A 95 0.21 4.72 13.81
C ILE A 95 1.73 4.87 13.99
N LEU A 96 2.51 4.82 12.92
CA LEU A 96 3.96 4.88 13.01
C LEU A 96 4.46 6.16 13.68
N PHE A 97 3.93 7.33 13.30
CA PHE A 97 4.38 8.59 13.89
C PHE A 97 3.91 8.78 15.32
N SER A 98 2.72 8.29 15.66
CA SER A 98 2.25 8.34 17.05
C SER A 98 3.13 7.49 17.96
N HIS A 99 3.61 6.33 17.50
CA HIS A 99 4.43 5.43 18.33
C HIS A 99 5.92 5.77 18.29
N LEU A 100 6.48 6.16 17.15
CA LEU A 100 7.91 6.46 17.02
C LEU A 100 8.27 7.88 17.45
N PHE A 101 7.36 8.84 17.25
CA PHE A 101 7.66 10.27 17.44
C PHE A 101 6.71 10.96 18.42
N LYS A 102 5.80 10.22 19.07
CA LYS A 102 4.78 10.76 19.98
C LYS A 102 3.90 11.84 19.33
N ALA A 103 3.70 11.74 18.02
CA ALA A 103 2.77 12.61 17.32
C ALA A 103 1.33 12.31 17.75
N ASN A 104 0.45 13.31 17.73
CA ASN A 104 -0.95 13.13 18.09
C ASN A 104 -1.81 13.06 16.82
N TYR A 105 -1.84 11.90 16.17
CA TYR A 105 -2.69 11.65 15.01
C TYR A 105 -3.75 10.60 15.34
N PRO A 106 -5.03 11.00 15.53
CA PRO A 106 -6.12 10.05 15.69
C PRO A 106 -6.23 9.12 14.48
N SER A 107 -6.46 7.82 14.73
CA SER A 107 -6.75 6.86 13.66
C SER A 107 -8.05 7.22 12.95
N LEU A 108 -8.09 6.98 11.65
CA LEU A 108 -9.27 7.08 10.80
C LEU A 108 -9.87 5.68 10.59
N PRO A 109 -11.10 5.58 10.03
CA PRO A 109 -11.63 4.31 9.59
C PRO A 109 -10.68 3.59 8.62
N ASP A 110 -10.41 2.30 8.86
CA ASP A 110 -9.58 1.46 8.00
C ASP A 110 -10.34 1.04 6.75
N LYS A 111 -10.46 1.97 5.80
CA LYS A 111 -11.05 1.75 4.48
C LYS A 111 -10.40 2.65 3.44
N PRO A 112 -10.36 2.27 2.16
CA PRO A 112 -10.03 3.22 1.12
C PRO A 112 -11.13 4.29 1.05
N PHE A 113 -10.72 5.54 0.85
CA PHE A 113 -11.65 6.68 0.72
C PHE A 113 -11.84 7.02 -0.75
N LEU A 114 -13.10 7.19 -1.16
CA LEU A 114 -13.41 7.78 -2.46
C LEU A 114 -13.11 9.28 -2.44
N PHE A 115 -12.80 9.85 -3.60
CA PHE A 115 -12.61 11.29 -3.74
C PHE A 115 -13.82 12.09 -3.22
N SER A 116 -15.03 11.58 -3.43
CA SER A 116 -16.28 12.17 -2.94
C SER A 116 -16.43 12.15 -1.42
N GLU A 117 -15.70 11.29 -0.70
CA GLU A 117 -15.71 11.19 0.75
C GLU A 117 -14.69 12.13 1.41
N LEU A 118 -13.76 12.69 0.63
CA LEU A 118 -12.81 13.69 1.09
C LEU A 118 -13.55 15.03 1.25
N LYS A 119 -14.07 15.28 2.45
CA LYS A 119 -14.85 16.47 2.80
C LYS A 119 -14.00 17.71 3.12
N GLU A 120 -12.69 17.55 3.27
CA GLU A 120 -11.79 18.65 3.61
C GLU A 120 -10.95 19.03 2.40
N ASP A 121 -10.90 20.34 2.11
CA ASP A 121 -9.85 20.90 1.27
C ASP A 121 -8.50 20.50 1.88
N ILE A 122 -7.76 19.62 1.19
CA ILE A 122 -6.41 19.24 1.57
C ILE A 122 -5.52 20.48 1.39
N THR A 123 -5.52 21.33 2.40
CA THR A 123 -4.70 22.54 2.45
C THR A 123 -3.41 22.19 3.16
N PHE A 124 -2.33 22.09 2.38
CA PHE A 124 -0.99 21.98 2.92
C PHE A 124 -0.62 23.29 3.63
N LYS A 125 -0.68 23.29 4.97
CA LYS A 125 -0.10 24.39 5.76
C LYS A 125 1.39 24.13 5.92
N ARG A 126 2.21 25.08 5.50
CA ARG A 126 3.65 25.05 5.75
C ARG A 126 3.88 25.02 7.25
N TYR A 127 4.55 23.98 7.74
CA TYR A 127 5.03 23.92 9.11
C TYR A 127 6.16 24.94 9.24
N ASN A 128 5.94 26.00 10.02
CA ASN A 128 6.99 26.95 10.38
C ASN A 128 7.58 26.50 11.72
N ASN A 129 8.87 26.21 11.73
CA ASN A 129 9.66 26.05 12.96
C ASN A 129 9.97 27.42 13.56
#